data_AF-A0A5J9U4X9-F1
#
_entry.id   AF-A0A5J9U4X9-F1
#
_cell.length_a   1.000
_cell.length_b   1.000
_cell.length_c   1.000
_cell.angle_alpha   90.00
_cell.angle_beta   90.00
_cell.angle_gamma   90.00
#
_symmetry.space_group_name_H-M   'P 1'
#
loop_
_entity.id
_entity.type
_entity.pdbx_description
1 polymer ?
#
loop_
_entity_poly.entity_id
_entity_poly.type
_entity_poly.pdbx_seq_one_letter_code
_entity_poly.pdbx_strand_id
1 'polypeptide(L)'
;MEAGLSRGAVAAISASENGAHAVDPPAVLQVADLQVLGPPGLCPLWYRMVLSDGVHSVQGGLPTSMNHLVEDGDLRPGTVLRLLEYYGVTTRNMSAFHGSPDPIVRAGIQYCVPLS
;
A
#
# COMPACT_ATOMS: atom_id res chain seq x y z
N MET A 1 -4.45 21.10 5.60
CA MET A 1 -5.78 20.51 5.34
C MET A 1 -5.65 19.05 5.68
N GLU A 2 -6.32 18.57 6.72
CA GLU A 2 -6.34 17.14 7.03
C GLU A 2 -7.21 16.49 5.96
N ALA A 3 -6.60 15.88 4.94
CA ALA A 3 -7.34 14.98 4.08
C ALA A 3 -8.01 13.96 5.00
N GLY A 4 -9.33 13.77 4.88
CA GLY A 4 -10.09 12.90 5.78
C GLY A 4 -9.68 11.44 5.61
N LEU A 5 -8.53 11.06 6.16
CA LEU A 5 -7.98 9.72 6.10
C LEU A 5 -8.89 8.77 6.88
N SER A 6 -9.08 7.57 6.34
CA SER A 6 -9.91 6.54 6.93
C SER A 6 -9.19 5.86 8.10
N ARG A 7 -9.13 6.56 9.25
CA ARG A 7 -8.45 6.08 10.47
C ARG A 7 -8.93 4.67 10.86
N GLY A 8 -7.99 3.76 11.08
CA GLY A 8 -8.24 2.36 11.39
C GLY A 8 -8.34 1.44 10.17
N ALA A 9 -8.43 1.98 8.95
CA ALA A 9 -8.50 1.16 7.73
C ALA A 9 -7.25 0.29 7.54
N VAL A 10 -6.06 0.80 7.91
CA VAL A 10 -4.82 0.03 7.81
C VAL A 10 -4.81 -1.16 8.78
N ALA A 11 -5.38 -1.01 9.97
CA ALA A 11 -5.51 -2.11 10.93
C ALA A 11 -6.48 -3.17 10.39
N ALA A 12 -7.59 -2.76 9.76
CA ALA A 12 -8.53 -3.68 9.10
C ALA A 12 -7.88 -4.45 7.93
N ILE A 13 -7.08 -3.76 7.11
CA ILE A 13 -6.29 -4.39 6.04
C ILE A 13 -5.30 -5.39 6.62
N SER A 14 -4.60 -5.05 7.69
CA SER A 14 -3.62 -5.93 8.34
C SER A 14 -4.26 -7.15 9.04
N ALA A 15 -5.55 -7.08 9.37
CA ALA A 15 -6.30 -8.18 9.95
C ALA A 15 -7.01 -9.06 8.90
N SER A 16 -6.98 -8.65 7.62
CA SER A 16 -7.67 -9.36 6.54
C SER A 16 -7.01 -10.68 6.18
N GLU A 17 -7.83 -11.63 5.72
CA GLU A 17 -7.35 -12.93 5.26
C GLU A 17 -6.57 -12.83 3.94
N ASN A 18 -5.92 -13.91 3.53
CA ASN A 18 -5.26 -13.93 2.23
C ASN A 18 -6.29 -13.89 1.09
N GLY A 19 -6.02 -13.12 0.05
CA GLY A 19 -6.88 -13.04 -1.14
C GLY A 19 -7.22 -11.61 -1.56
N ALA A 20 -8.06 -11.49 -2.58
CA ALA A 20 -8.55 -10.22 -3.08
C ALA A 20 -9.70 -9.71 -2.19
N HIS A 21 -9.63 -8.44 -1.79
CA HIS A 21 -10.60 -7.76 -0.96
C HIS A 21 -11.01 -6.46 -1.62
N ALA A 22 -12.29 -6.35 -1.96
CA ALA A 22 -12.90 -5.08 -2.31
C ALA A 22 -13.13 -4.26 -1.04
N VAL A 23 -12.87 -2.95 -1.11
CA VAL A 23 -13.02 -2.03 0.02
C VAL A 23 -14.26 -1.16 -0.23
N ASP A 24 -15.35 -1.48 0.46
CA ASP A 24 -16.60 -0.72 0.41
C ASP A 24 -17.02 -0.27 1.83
N PRO A 25 -17.08 1.05 2.11
CA PRO A 25 -16.69 2.16 1.23
C PRO A 25 -15.15 2.25 1.04
N PRO A 26 -14.65 2.81 -0.08
CA PRO A 26 -13.21 2.95 -0.33
C PRO A 26 -12.46 3.66 0.80
N ALA A 27 -11.34 3.07 1.24
CA ALA A 27 -10.51 3.64 2.29
C ALA A 27 -9.63 4.77 1.74
N VAL A 28 -9.68 5.95 2.37
CA VAL A 28 -8.82 7.08 2.04
C VAL A 28 -7.50 6.96 2.81
N LEU A 29 -6.40 6.78 2.09
CA LEU A 29 -5.07 6.56 2.64
C LEU A 29 -4.06 7.54 2.03
N GLN A 30 -2.96 7.79 2.72
CA GLN A 30 -1.86 8.60 2.23
C GLN A 30 -0.66 7.72 1.90
N VAL A 31 0.02 8.01 0.79
CA VAL A 31 1.33 7.45 0.47
C VAL A 31 2.36 8.08 1.41
N ALA A 32 2.82 7.34 2.39
CA ALA A 32 3.84 7.80 3.33
C ALA A 32 5.24 7.67 2.75
N ASP A 33 5.50 6.63 1.96
CA ASP A 33 6.80 6.38 1.34
C ASP A 33 6.65 5.54 0.06
N LEU A 34 7.61 5.67 -0.85
CA LEU A 34 7.65 4.96 -2.13
C LEU A 34 9.10 4.62 -2.50
N GLN A 35 9.37 3.33 -2.70
CA GLN A 35 10.70 2.82 -3.02
C GLN A 35 10.66 1.89 -4.23
N VAL A 36 11.65 2.00 -5.11
CA VAL A 36 11.86 1.03 -6.18
C VAL A 36 12.56 -0.22 -5.64
N LEU A 37 12.07 -1.39 -6.02
CA LEU A 37 12.61 -2.69 -5.73
C LEU A 37 13.23 -3.25 -7.01
N GLY A 38 14.50 -3.64 -6.91
CA GLY A 38 15.24 -4.29 -7.99
C GLY A 38 16.51 -3.52 -8.39
N PRO A 39 17.42 -4.19 -9.11
CA PRO A 39 18.63 -3.55 -9.63
C PRO A 39 18.28 -2.48 -10.67
N PRO A 40 19.13 -1.44 -10.83
CA PRO A 40 18.95 -0.45 -11.90
C PRO A 40 18.92 -1.15 -13.27
N GLY A 41 17.88 -0.86 -14.06
CA GLY A 41 17.67 -1.45 -15.39
C GLY A 41 16.70 -2.64 -15.45
N LEU A 42 16.09 -3.04 -14.33
CA LEU A 42 15.02 -4.04 -14.35
C LEU A 42 13.73 -3.45 -14.94
N CYS A 43 13.20 -4.07 -16.00
CA CYS A 43 11.91 -3.71 -16.58
C CYS A 43 10.97 -4.94 -16.58
N PRO A 44 9.75 -4.85 -16.04
CA PRO A 44 9.17 -3.68 -15.36
C PRO A 44 9.76 -3.46 -13.96
N LEU A 45 9.87 -2.20 -13.54
CA LEU A 45 10.25 -1.83 -12.16
C LEU A 45 9.20 -2.34 -11.17
N TRP A 46 9.62 -2.76 -9.99
CA TRP A 46 8.70 -3.13 -8.91
C TRP A 46 8.73 -2.03 -7.87
N TYR A 47 7.58 -1.47 -7.49
CA TYR A 47 7.55 -0.44 -6.44
C TYR A 47 7.00 -1.02 -5.13
N ARG A 48 7.65 -0.66 -4.02
CA ARG A 48 7.12 -0.83 -2.67
C ARG A 48 6.56 0.51 -2.22
N MET A 49 5.34 0.49 -1.70
CA MET A 49 4.67 1.63 -1.12
C MET A 49 4.45 1.42 0.37
N VAL A 50 4.45 2.52 1.12
CA VAL A 50 3.91 2.57 2.47
C VAL A 50 2.64 3.41 2.42
N LEU A 51 1.52 2.84 2.83
CA LEU A 51 0.24 3.55 2.98
C LEU A 51 -0.03 3.82 4.45
N SER A 52 -0.57 5.00 4.76
CA SER A 52 -0.97 5.39 6.11
C SER A 52 -2.43 5.87 6.14
N ASP A 53 -3.14 5.51 7.20
CA ASP A 53 -4.45 6.07 7.54
C ASP A 53 -4.38 7.24 8.54
N GLY A 54 -3.18 7.75 8.82
CA GLY A 54 -2.90 8.79 9.80
C GLY A 54 -2.64 8.27 11.23
N VAL A 55 -2.86 6.98 11.50
CA VAL A 55 -2.59 6.34 12.80
C VAL A 55 -1.65 5.14 12.64
N HIS A 56 -1.89 4.32 11.63
CA HIS A 56 -1.14 3.12 11.30
C HIS A 56 -0.58 3.21 9.89
N SER A 57 0.39 2.35 9.59
CA SER A 57 0.99 2.25 8.27
C SER A 57 1.12 0.78 7.84
N VAL A 58 0.91 0.50 6.54
CA VAL A 58 1.08 -0.82 5.93
C VAL A 58 1.98 -0.73 4.71
N GLN A 59 2.79 -1.77 4.51
CA GLN A 59 3.64 -1.91 3.33
C GLN A 59 2.93 -2.73 2.25
N GLY A 60 3.00 -2.24 1.02
CA GLY A 60 2.38 -2.88 -0.14
C GLY A 60 3.26 -2.89 -1.37
N GLY A 61 3.01 -3.83 -2.26
CA GLY A 61 3.58 -3.83 -3.61
C GLY A 61 2.63 -3.12 -4.56
N LEU A 62 3.16 -2.25 -5.41
CA LEU A 62 2.42 -1.70 -6.54
C LEU A 62 2.52 -2.69 -7.72
N PRO A 63 1.40 -3.13 -8.31
CA PRO A 63 1.42 -3.96 -9.49
C PRO A 63 2.04 -3.19 -10.66
N THR A 64 2.77 -3.91 -11.50
CA THR A 64 3.50 -3.33 -12.64
C THR A 64 2.58 -2.62 -13.64
N SER A 65 1.30 -3.01 -13.71
CA SER A 65 0.26 -2.33 -14.49
C SER A 65 0.01 -0.89 -14.04
N MET A 66 0.34 -0.54 -12.81
CA MET A 66 0.15 0.78 -12.21
C MET A 66 1.45 1.59 -12.09
N ASN A 67 2.57 1.09 -12.62
CA ASN A 67 3.85 1.81 -12.59
C ASN A 67 3.78 3.21 -13.19
N HIS A 68 2.96 3.38 -14.24
CA HIS A 68 2.75 4.67 -14.89
C HIS A 68 2.31 5.76 -13.89
N LEU A 69 1.54 5.43 -12.85
CA LEU A 69 1.15 6.40 -11.82
C LEU A 69 2.35 6.97 -11.06
N VAL A 70 3.39 6.16 -10.85
CA VAL A 70 4.64 6.61 -10.21
C VAL A 70 5.50 7.38 -11.22
N GLU A 71 5.59 6.89 -12.45
CA GLU A 71 6.43 7.45 -13.51
C GLU A 71 5.93 8.83 -13.96
N ASP A 72 4.60 9.00 -14.07
CA ASP A 72 3.93 10.26 -14.38
C ASP A 72 3.86 11.19 -13.15
N GLY A 73 4.18 10.66 -11.96
CA GLY A 73 4.23 11.37 -10.70
C GLY A 73 2.89 11.51 -9.97
N ASP A 74 1.79 11.00 -10.51
CA ASP A 74 0.48 11.00 -9.84
C ASP A 74 0.52 10.33 -8.46
N LEU A 75 1.39 9.32 -8.32
CA LEU A 75 1.66 8.61 -7.08
C LEU A 75 3.06 8.93 -6.57
N ARG A 76 3.13 9.70 -5.48
CA ARG A 76 4.36 10.10 -4.80
C ARG A 76 4.14 10.19 -3.29
N PRO A 77 5.19 10.21 -2.46
CA PRO A 77 5.05 10.50 -1.04
C PRO A 77 4.24 11.78 -0.82
N GLY A 78 3.25 11.71 0.06
CA GLY A 78 2.29 12.77 0.32
C GLY A 78 0.96 12.66 -0.43
N THR A 79 0.90 11.90 -1.54
CA THR A 79 -0.35 11.69 -2.31
C THR A 79 -1.41 11.04 -1.43
N VAL A 80 -2.62 11.57 -1.48
CA VAL A 80 -3.80 10.93 -0.86
C VAL A 80 -4.56 10.18 -1.94
N LEU A 81 -4.96 8.95 -1.62
CA LEU A 81 -5.62 8.04 -2.55
C LEU A 81 -6.81 7.34 -1.91
N ARG A 82 -7.67 6.79 -2.75
CA ARG A 82 -8.73 5.86 -2.37
C ARG A 82 -8.33 4.46 -2.76
N LEU A 83 -8.20 3.59 -1.76
CA LEU A 83 -8.00 2.16 -1.96
C LEU A 83 -9.35 1.53 -2.31
N LEU A 84 -9.44 0.94 -3.50
CA LEU A 84 -10.65 0.27 -3.99
C LEU A 84 -10.56 -1.25 -3.81
N GLU A 85 -9.40 -1.81 -4.13
CA GLU A 85 -9.15 -3.24 -4.05
C GLU A 85 -7.71 -3.48 -3.68
N TYR A 86 -7.50 -4.45 -2.79
CA TYR A 86 -6.18 -4.95 -2.46
C TYR A 86 -6.18 -6.47 -2.40
N TYR A 87 -5.00 -7.03 -2.64
CA TYR A 87 -4.72 -8.42 -2.47
C TYR A 87 -3.90 -8.60 -1.19
N GLY A 88 -4.50 -9.14 -0.14
CA GLY A 88 -3.82 -9.49 1.09
C GLY A 88 -2.97 -10.73 0.91
N VAL A 89 -1.68 -10.65 1.22
CA VAL A 89 -0.84 -11.84 1.39
C VAL A 89 -0.15 -11.81 2.75
N THR A 90 -0.52 -12.78 3.59
CA THR A 90 0.15 -13.08 4.84
C THR A 90 1.34 -13.97 4.53
N THR A 91 2.53 -13.39 4.48
CA THR A 91 3.76 -14.19 4.46
C THR A 91 4.04 -14.66 5.87
N ARG A 92 3.71 -15.92 6.20
CA ARG A 92 4.34 -16.56 7.36
C ARG A 92 5.82 -16.71 7.01
N ASN A 93 6.68 -16.03 7.78
CA ASN A 93 8.15 -16.12 7.75
C ASN A 93 8.88 -15.05 6.91
N MET A 94 9.16 -13.89 7.51
CA MET A 94 10.50 -13.30 7.48
C MET A 94 10.67 -12.34 8.67
N SER A 95 11.30 -12.87 9.71
CA SER A 95 11.94 -12.11 10.78
C SER A 95 12.95 -11.14 10.16
N ALA A 96 12.59 -9.86 10.09
CA ALA A 96 13.54 -8.80 9.79
C ALA A 96 13.25 -7.62 10.72
N PHE A 97 14.15 -7.47 11.70
CA PHE A 97 14.35 -6.36 12.63
C PHE A 97 13.29 -6.17 13.74
N HIS A 98 13.69 -6.64 14.93
CA HIS A 98 13.29 -6.19 16.27
C HIS A 98 11.91 -5.53 16.43
N GLY A 99 10.96 -6.27 17.01
CA GLY A 99 10.03 -5.66 17.97
C GLY A 99 8.52 -5.72 17.74
N SER A 100 7.98 -6.43 16.74
CA SER A 100 6.53 -6.67 16.68
C SER A 100 6.20 -8.12 16.31
N PRO A 101 5.31 -8.81 17.06
CA PRO A 101 4.89 -10.19 16.78
C PRO A 101 3.84 -10.28 15.66
N ASP A 102 3.53 -9.18 14.97
CA ASP A 102 2.43 -9.12 14.02
C ASP A 102 2.84 -9.66 12.63
N PRO A 103 1.99 -10.45 11.98
CA PRO A 103 2.23 -10.87 10.60
C PRO A 103 2.37 -9.63 9.72
N ILE A 104 3.46 -9.55 8.94
CA ILE A 104 3.61 -8.54 7.90
C ILE A 104 2.60 -8.88 6.80
N VAL A 105 1.41 -8.28 6.86
CA VAL A 105 0.48 -8.30 5.74
C VAL A 105 1.06 -7.40 4.67
N ARG A 106 1.39 -7.99 3.52
CA ARG A 106 1.69 -7.22 2.32
C ARG A 106 0.38 -7.06 1.57
N ALA A 107 -0.09 -5.83 1.45
CA ALA A 107 -1.21 -5.52 0.56
C ALA A 107 -0.64 -5.29 -0.85
N GLY A 108 -0.89 -6.20 -1.78
CA GLY A 108 -0.76 -5.88 -3.21
C GLY A 108 -1.90 -4.95 -3.57
N ILE A 109 -1.63 -3.67 -3.77
CA ILE A 109 -2.70 -2.71 -4.10
C ILE A 109 -3.12 -3.00 -5.54
N GLN A 110 -4.29 -3.59 -5.76
CA GLN A 110 -4.68 -3.99 -7.11
C GLN A 110 -5.34 -2.84 -7.86
N TYR A 111 -6.11 -2.00 -7.14
CA TYR A 111 -6.72 -0.79 -7.69
C TYR A 111 -6.78 0.35 -6.66
N CYS A 112 -6.44 1.56 -7.12
CA CYS A 112 -6.36 2.77 -6.33
C CYS A 112 -6.61 4.00 -7.22
N VAL A 113 -7.31 5.01 -6.69
CA VAL A 113 -7.60 6.27 -7.40
C VAL A 113 -7.02 7.46 -6.60
N PRO A 114 -6.12 8.29 -7.17
CA PRO A 114 -5.59 9.47 -6.49
C PRO A 114 -6.67 10.54 -6.30
N LEU A 115 -6.64 11.23 -5.16
CA LEU A 115 -7.46 12.41 -4.91
C LEU A 115 -6.60 13.65 -5.20
N SER A 116 -6.83 14.25 -6.36
CA SER A 116 -6.26 15.56 -6.73
C SER A 116 -6.82 16.69 -5.87
#